data_AF-A0A821VTB7-F1
#
_entry.id   AF-A0A821VTB7-F1
#
_cell.length_a   1.000
_cell.length_b   1.000
_cell.length_c   1.000
_cell.angle_alpha   90.00
_cell.angle_beta   90.00
_cell.angle_gamma   90.00
#
_symmetry.space_group_name_H-M   'P 1'
#
loop_
_entity.id
_entity.type
_entity.pdbx_description
1 polymer ?
#
loop_
_entity_poly.entity_id
_entity_poly.type
_entity_poly.pdbx_seq_one_letter_code
_entity_poly.pdbx_strand_id
1 'polypeptide(L)'
;MMNFELLPNEILFDLFDYINGIDLLHIFYDLNTRLNFLLYQQFRGYHFNFFSSSKHQFDMVCQHHLLFIADRIMTLTLSNYDSTPKQINLFFSYIPSISQFTHLRSLNLWNIPSSRTFLKITENFHHLYNLTRLQLKFYFKFNDQMNFQLINNNIWNLPKFTHCHFEVNMNFIPPDTKRIAEALGDITQLPRDMQIAVTNKLDESFKPVPKPNRDDWLRNHEEKGQTMKSFERTTSKAVPHATYKTIYIQPVGSFNHPRAAPLDVIIEFARVFFSGCEVELLPTIDFSNNMKYRENYGIRQYRTDGFYNYLSQTRHKRDARRELLCVAVTMADIYPDESWNFVYGEAQAIDGVGVYSFARLDPLFPESSQTLLSSPLTDEHRIIMLRRCIKILLHELGHLFGLEHCIYYICLMNGANHEIEMDQQPLYLCPVCLRKLYSTLQFNVQDMYENFVNLCEKYGLEEERLWYRKRLDSIQDTNK
;
A
#
# COMPACT_ATOMS: atom_id res chain seq x y z
N MET A 1 27.15 38.70 -7.42
CA MET A 1 26.82 37.35 -6.94
C MET A 1 28.00 36.85 -6.14
N MET A 2 27.79 36.42 -4.90
CA MET A 2 28.84 35.79 -4.10
C MET A 2 29.02 34.36 -4.64
N ASN A 3 30.22 34.01 -5.09
CA ASN A 3 30.48 32.63 -5.52
C ASN A 3 30.43 31.73 -4.29
N PHE A 4 29.64 30.66 -4.35
CA PHE A 4 29.48 29.68 -3.27
C PHE A 4 30.82 29.17 -2.74
N GLU A 5 31.79 28.99 -3.64
CA GLU A 5 33.16 28.58 -3.35
C GLU A 5 34.00 29.59 -2.57
N LEU A 6 33.48 30.78 -2.28
CA LEU A 6 34.15 31.83 -1.48
C LEU A 6 33.55 31.94 -0.07
N LEU A 7 32.52 31.16 0.27
CA LEU A 7 31.97 31.14 1.61
C LEU A 7 33.03 30.70 2.63
N PRO A 8 33.05 31.26 3.86
CA PRO A 8 33.86 30.76 4.97
C PRO A 8 33.61 29.28 5.25
N ASN A 9 34.62 28.58 5.77
CA ASN A 9 34.53 27.14 6.04
C ASN A 9 33.42 26.82 7.05
N GLU A 10 33.23 27.69 8.04
CA GLU A 10 32.24 27.54 9.09
C GLU A 10 30.81 27.50 8.51
N ILE A 11 30.52 28.39 7.57
CA ILE A 11 29.21 28.43 6.89
C ILE A 11 29.00 27.18 6.02
N LEU A 12 30.07 26.71 5.36
CA LEU A 12 29.99 25.48 4.57
C LEU A 12 29.77 24.25 5.46
N PHE A 13 30.41 24.16 6.63
CA PHE A 13 30.19 23.06 7.56
C PHE A 13 28.79 23.08 8.15
N ASP A 14 28.29 24.25 8.56
CA ASP A 14 26.92 24.40 9.04
C ASP A 14 25.92 23.96 7.97
N LEU A 15 26.15 24.30 6.70
CA LEU A 15 25.32 23.84 5.59
C LEU A 15 25.41 22.33 5.40
N PHE A 16 26.63 21.76 5.43
CA PHE A 16 26.86 20.34 5.21
C PHE A 16 26.17 19.46 6.25
N ASP A 17 26.06 19.92 7.50
CA ASP A 17 25.37 19.19 8.58
C ASP A 17 23.87 18.95 8.30
N TYR A 18 23.24 19.75 7.43
CA TYR A 18 21.84 19.56 7.03
C TYR A 18 21.65 18.66 5.81
N ILE A 19 22.73 18.23 5.14
CA ILE A 19 22.67 17.46 3.90
C ILE A 19 23.03 16.00 4.18
N ASN A 20 22.24 15.06 3.64
CA ASN A 20 22.61 13.63 3.67
C ASN A 20 23.98 13.44 3.02
N GLY A 21 24.85 12.64 3.63
CA GLY A 21 26.20 12.37 3.15
C GLY A 21 26.24 11.87 1.70
N ILE A 22 25.21 11.16 1.23
CA ILE A 22 25.09 10.74 -0.18
C ILE A 22 25.03 11.96 -1.09
N ASP A 23 24.08 12.87 -0.82
CA ASP A 23 23.84 14.08 -1.61
C ASP A 23 25.01 15.05 -1.47
N LEU A 24 25.59 15.15 -0.27
CA LEU A 24 26.75 15.99 0.01
C LEU A 24 27.93 15.59 -0.89
N LEU A 25 28.26 14.29 -0.94
CA LEU A 25 29.33 13.79 -1.80
C LEU A 25 28.95 13.94 -3.27
N HIS A 26 27.73 13.58 -3.67
CA HIS A 26 27.29 13.68 -5.05
C HIS A 26 27.32 15.13 -5.59
N ILE A 27 26.95 16.11 -4.77
CA ILE A 27 26.87 17.52 -5.17
C ILE A 27 28.25 18.18 -5.17
N PHE A 28 29.07 17.97 -4.12
CA PHE A 28 30.26 18.79 -3.88
C PHE A 28 31.59 18.11 -4.18
N TYR A 29 31.63 16.78 -4.33
CA TYR A 29 32.84 16.09 -4.74
C TYR A 29 33.18 16.42 -6.20
N ASP A 30 34.47 16.60 -6.48
CA ASP A 30 35.03 16.91 -7.80
C ASP A 30 34.66 18.28 -8.40
N LEU A 31 33.99 19.13 -7.62
CA LEU A 31 33.74 20.53 -8.03
C LEU A 31 35.02 21.36 -8.04
N ASN A 32 35.83 21.27 -6.97
CA ASN A 32 37.14 21.89 -6.88
C ASN A 32 37.98 21.28 -5.74
N THR A 33 39.28 21.59 -5.73
CA THR A 33 40.25 21.06 -4.76
C THR A 33 39.97 21.52 -3.32
N ARG A 34 39.45 22.74 -3.13
CA ARG A 34 39.09 23.26 -1.80
C ARG A 34 37.95 22.43 -1.20
N LEU A 35 36.86 22.23 -1.92
CA LEU A 35 35.71 21.45 -1.45
C LEU A 35 36.09 19.98 -1.20
N ASN A 36 36.89 19.38 -2.08
CA ASN A 36 37.43 18.04 -1.83
C ASN A 36 38.24 17.99 -0.52
N PHE A 37 39.11 18.98 -0.28
CA PHE A 37 39.86 19.08 0.97
C PHE A 37 38.93 19.23 2.18
N LEU A 38 37.89 20.07 2.10
CA LEU A 38 36.91 20.23 3.18
C LEU A 38 36.19 18.91 3.48
N LEU A 39 35.68 18.22 2.46
CA LEU A 39 34.96 16.96 2.59
C LEU A 39 35.85 15.85 3.19
N TYR A 40 37.08 15.70 2.71
CA TYR A 40 37.95 14.58 3.12
C TYR A 40 38.88 14.86 4.30
N GLN A 41 39.12 16.13 4.67
CA GLN A 41 40.12 16.42 5.72
C GLN A 41 39.54 17.19 6.91
N GLN A 42 38.49 17.99 6.72
CA GLN A 42 38.00 18.90 7.77
C GLN A 42 36.59 18.58 8.26
N PHE A 43 35.66 18.22 7.39
CA PHE A 43 34.28 17.92 7.76
C PHE A 43 34.19 16.58 8.51
N ARG A 44 33.46 16.55 9.63
CA ARG A 44 33.37 15.40 10.56
C ARG A 44 31.93 14.95 10.89
N GLY A 45 30.93 15.47 10.19
CA GLY A 45 29.51 15.31 10.49
C GLY A 45 28.74 14.44 9.51
N TYR A 46 29.31 13.35 8.98
CA TYR A 46 28.61 12.61 7.92
C TYR A 46 27.40 11.83 8.44
N HIS A 47 26.25 12.08 7.82
CA HIS A 47 24.99 11.40 8.10
C HIS A 47 24.53 10.62 6.86
N PHE A 48 24.61 9.29 6.88
CA PHE A 48 24.22 8.46 5.75
C PHE A 48 22.87 7.79 5.97
N ASN A 49 21.94 8.03 5.04
CA ASN A 49 20.70 7.27 4.94
C ASN A 49 20.58 6.59 3.58
N PHE A 50 20.84 5.27 3.55
CA PHE A 50 20.73 4.44 2.35
C PHE A 50 19.38 3.71 2.23
N PHE A 51 18.38 4.08 3.03
CA PHE A 51 17.07 3.41 3.03
C PHE A 51 16.37 3.50 1.68
N SER A 52 16.45 4.66 1.01
CA SER A 52 15.83 4.93 -0.29
C SER A 52 16.85 5.26 -1.39
N SER A 53 18.14 4.97 -1.17
CA SER A 53 19.19 5.27 -2.16
C SER A 53 19.17 4.29 -3.33
N SER A 54 19.45 4.77 -4.54
CA SER A 54 19.68 3.89 -5.69
C SER A 54 20.95 3.04 -5.51
N LYS A 55 21.02 1.89 -6.20
CA LYS A 55 22.23 1.05 -6.21
C LYS A 55 23.47 1.82 -6.66
N HIS A 56 23.32 2.69 -7.67
CA HIS A 56 24.42 3.51 -8.18
C HIS A 56 24.97 4.47 -7.11
N GLN A 57 24.10 5.19 -6.40
CA GLN A 57 24.52 6.08 -5.30
C GLN A 57 25.19 5.29 -4.17
N PHE A 58 24.64 4.14 -3.81
CA PHE A 58 25.23 3.26 -2.81
C PHE A 58 26.64 2.79 -3.20
N ASP A 59 26.80 2.28 -4.43
CA ASP A 59 28.07 1.79 -4.95
C ASP A 59 29.09 2.94 -5.05
N MET A 60 28.67 4.12 -5.51
CA MET A 60 29.52 5.32 -5.58
C MET A 60 30.10 5.66 -4.21
N VAL A 61 29.26 5.77 -3.17
CA VAL A 61 29.73 6.08 -1.80
C VAL A 61 30.65 4.98 -1.29
N CYS A 62 30.25 3.72 -1.41
CA CYS A 62 31.00 2.61 -0.84
C CYS A 62 32.35 2.37 -1.51
N GLN A 63 32.43 2.50 -2.84
CA GLN A 63 33.64 2.21 -3.61
C GLN A 63 34.62 3.38 -3.63
N HIS A 64 34.14 4.62 -3.65
CA HIS A 64 35.00 5.79 -3.86
C HIS A 64 35.27 6.60 -2.58
N HIS A 65 34.34 6.60 -1.61
CA HIS A 65 34.39 7.57 -0.51
C HIS A 65 34.57 6.91 0.85
N LEU A 66 33.91 5.77 1.08
CA LEU A 66 33.73 5.17 2.40
C LEU A 66 35.04 4.96 3.16
N LEU A 67 36.09 4.43 2.53
CA LEU A 67 37.39 4.17 3.17
C LEU A 67 38.08 5.43 3.68
N PHE A 68 37.79 6.60 3.10
CA PHE A 68 38.42 7.87 3.48
C PHE A 68 37.65 8.60 4.58
N ILE A 69 36.35 8.32 4.73
CA ILE A 69 35.45 9.11 5.60
C ILE A 69 34.80 8.27 6.72
N ALA A 70 35.02 6.95 6.75
CA ALA A 70 34.37 6.04 7.71
C ALA A 70 34.52 6.50 9.16
N ASP A 71 35.68 7.04 9.53
CA ASP A 71 35.95 7.55 10.87
C ASP A 71 35.09 8.74 11.28
N ARG A 72 34.48 9.42 10.31
CA ARG A 72 33.71 10.67 10.48
C ARG A 72 32.21 10.50 10.26
N ILE A 73 31.74 9.25 10.14
CA ILE A 73 30.31 8.95 10.05
C ILE A 73 29.69 9.01 11.45
N MET A 74 28.68 9.87 11.62
CA MET A 74 27.93 10.04 12.87
C MET A 74 26.67 9.19 12.91
N THR A 75 25.97 9.06 11.78
CA THR A 75 24.76 8.22 11.68
C THR A 75 24.77 7.39 10.42
N LEU A 76 24.36 6.13 10.52
CA LEU A 76 24.29 5.21 9.40
C LEU A 76 22.97 4.47 9.41
N THR A 77 22.22 4.56 8.31
CA THR A 77 20.99 3.78 8.07
C THR A 77 21.17 2.89 6.84
N LEU A 78 20.99 1.58 7.03
CA LEU A 78 21.08 0.56 5.97
C LEU A 78 19.82 -0.32 5.98
N SER A 79 19.40 -0.78 4.80
CA SER A 79 18.27 -1.70 4.66
C SER A 79 18.44 -2.71 3.53
N ASN A 80 18.03 -3.95 3.76
CA ASN A 80 17.88 -4.94 2.70
C ASN A 80 16.47 -4.89 2.04
N TYR A 81 16.07 -3.75 1.45
CA TYR A 81 14.87 -3.67 0.59
C TYR A 81 15.15 -4.13 -0.85
N ASP A 82 14.10 -4.31 -1.65
CA ASP A 82 14.18 -4.90 -2.99
C ASP A 82 15.02 -4.09 -4.00
N SER A 83 15.15 -2.78 -3.82
CA SER A 83 16.00 -1.93 -4.67
C SER A 83 17.50 -2.22 -4.50
N THR A 84 17.92 -2.71 -3.32
CA THR A 84 19.31 -3.11 -3.01
C THR A 84 19.33 -4.31 -2.06
N PRO A 85 19.05 -5.52 -2.54
CA PRO A 85 19.09 -6.71 -1.71
C PRO A 85 20.51 -6.95 -1.18
N LYS A 86 20.64 -7.36 0.08
CA LYS A 86 21.91 -7.58 0.79
C LYS A 86 22.75 -6.30 1.03
N GLN A 87 22.18 -5.11 0.90
CA GLN A 87 22.85 -3.82 1.14
C GLN A 87 23.68 -3.82 2.44
N ILE A 88 23.14 -4.36 3.54
CA ILE A 88 23.83 -4.37 4.83
C ILE A 88 25.14 -5.16 4.76
N ASN A 89 25.10 -6.38 4.22
CA ASN A 89 26.29 -7.23 4.11
C ASN A 89 27.30 -6.64 3.11
N LEU A 90 26.79 -6.08 2.01
CA LEU A 90 27.60 -5.46 0.98
C LEU A 90 28.34 -4.23 1.53
N PHE A 91 27.66 -3.36 2.27
CA PHE A 91 28.26 -2.19 2.92
C PHE A 91 29.43 -2.59 3.83
N PHE A 92 29.21 -3.56 4.71
CA PHE A 92 30.26 -4.04 5.61
C PHE A 92 31.38 -4.80 4.89
N SER A 93 31.19 -5.24 3.63
CA SER A 93 32.27 -5.86 2.84
C SER A 93 33.25 -4.85 2.24
N TYR A 94 32.86 -3.58 2.11
CA TYR A 94 33.73 -2.52 1.59
C TYR A 94 34.70 -1.96 2.63
N ILE A 95 34.51 -2.29 3.91
CA ILE A 95 35.38 -1.84 4.99
C ILE A 95 36.18 -3.02 5.58
N PRO A 96 37.47 -2.83 5.92
CA PRO A 96 38.26 -3.86 6.58
C PRO A 96 37.77 -4.21 7.98
N SER A 97 37.25 -3.23 8.73
CA SER A 97 36.76 -3.44 10.10
C SER A 97 35.77 -2.36 10.50
N ILE A 98 34.76 -2.75 11.30
CA ILE A 98 33.76 -1.83 11.86
C ILE A 98 34.37 -0.85 12.88
N SER A 99 35.56 -1.15 13.41
CA SER A 99 36.29 -0.27 14.33
C SER A 99 36.70 1.06 13.70
N GLN A 100 36.69 1.15 12.36
CA GLN A 100 36.94 2.40 11.64
C GLN A 100 35.88 3.46 11.93
N PHE A 101 34.65 3.09 12.32
CA PHE A 101 33.58 4.03 12.63
C PHE A 101 33.71 4.64 14.04
N THR A 102 34.82 5.34 14.28
CA THR A 102 35.20 5.85 15.60
C THR A 102 34.22 6.89 16.16
N HIS A 103 33.50 7.65 15.31
CA HIS A 103 32.55 8.68 15.73
C HIS A 103 31.07 8.29 15.59
N LEU A 104 30.77 7.04 15.21
CA LEU A 104 29.39 6.61 14.96
C LEU A 104 28.56 6.64 16.25
N ARG A 105 27.47 7.41 16.22
CA ARG A 105 26.54 7.61 17.34
C ARG A 105 25.21 6.90 17.17
N SER A 106 24.74 6.72 15.93
CA SER A 106 23.47 6.05 15.62
C SER A 106 23.64 5.05 14.47
N LEU A 107 23.14 3.83 14.67
CA LEU A 107 23.12 2.79 13.65
C LEU A 107 21.70 2.22 13.51
N ASN A 108 21.15 2.28 12.30
CA ASN A 108 19.82 1.76 11.99
C ASN A 108 19.94 0.68 10.90
N LEU A 109 19.54 -0.55 11.22
CA LEU A 109 19.58 -1.68 10.30
C LEU A 109 18.17 -2.25 10.09
N TRP A 110 17.71 -2.26 8.85
CA TRP A 110 16.36 -2.65 8.47
C TRP A 110 16.36 -3.92 7.60
N ASN A 111 15.28 -4.71 7.68
CA ASN A 111 15.11 -5.97 6.95
C ASN A 111 16.29 -6.97 7.15
N ILE A 112 16.67 -7.20 8.41
CA ILE A 112 17.71 -8.19 8.72
C ILE A 112 17.13 -9.60 8.47
N PRO A 113 17.70 -10.39 7.53
CA PRO A 113 17.02 -11.57 6.97
C PRO A 113 17.16 -12.84 7.81
N SER A 114 18.10 -12.87 8.76
CA SER A 114 18.32 -14.03 9.63
C SER A 114 19.03 -13.66 10.93
N SER A 115 18.86 -14.52 11.94
CA SER A 115 19.61 -14.44 13.21
C SER A 115 21.13 -14.54 12.97
N ARG A 116 21.55 -15.36 12.00
CA ARG A 116 22.95 -15.53 11.62
C ARG A 116 23.56 -14.27 11.02
N THR A 117 22.82 -13.56 10.17
CA THR A 117 23.27 -12.27 9.62
C THR A 117 23.43 -11.24 10.72
N PHE A 118 22.48 -11.18 11.65
CA PHE A 118 22.57 -10.32 12.81
C PHE A 118 23.81 -10.60 13.66
N LEU A 119 24.09 -11.87 13.96
CA LEU A 119 25.27 -12.25 14.77
C LEU A 119 26.58 -11.85 14.10
N LYS A 120 26.72 -12.09 12.79
CA LYS A 120 27.92 -11.66 12.04
C LYS A 120 28.16 -10.16 12.10
N ILE A 121 27.10 -9.37 12.04
CA ILE A 121 27.21 -7.90 12.09
C ILE A 121 27.55 -7.46 13.53
N THR A 122 26.91 -8.06 14.54
CA THR A 122 27.03 -7.63 15.94
C THR A 122 28.23 -8.18 16.70
N GLU A 123 28.90 -9.23 16.20
CA GLU A 123 30.12 -9.79 16.80
C GLU A 123 31.19 -8.72 17.07
N ASN A 124 31.30 -7.72 16.18
CA ASN A 124 32.30 -6.67 16.25
C ASN A 124 31.79 -5.33 16.83
N PHE A 125 30.54 -5.29 17.31
CA PHE A 125 29.95 -4.02 17.80
C PHE A 125 30.68 -3.46 19.01
N HIS A 126 31.34 -4.29 19.81
CA HIS A 126 32.14 -3.88 20.95
C HIS A 126 33.24 -2.85 20.62
N HIS A 127 33.61 -2.68 19.34
CA HIS A 127 34.52 -1.63 18.87
C HIS A 127 33.85 -0.27 18.61
N LEU A 128 32.51 -0.18 18.65
CA LEU A 128 31.74 1.04 18.42
C LEU A 128 31.53 1.82 19.73
N TYR A 129 32.63 2.31 20.32
CA TYR A 129 32.63 2.94 21.65
C TYR A 129 31.75 4.19 21.80
N ASN A 130 31.44 4.87 20.69
CA ASN A 130 30.62 6.09 20.70
C ASN A 130 29.15 5.85 20.32
N LEU A 131 28.75 4.60 20.09
CA LEU A 131 27.37 4.28 19.71
C LEU A 131 26.42 4.53 20.87
N THR A 132 25.44 5.40 20.65
CA THR A 132 24.43 5.77 21.65
C THR A 132 23.05 5.19 21.34
N ARG A 133 22.73 5.02 20.05
CA ARG A 133 21.44 4.55 19.55
C ARG A 133 21.60 3.43 18.54
N LEU A 134 20.80 2.38 18.68
CA LEU A 134 20.77 1.24 17.78
C LEU A 134 19.31 0.84 17.51
N GLN A 135 18.91 0.90 16.24
CA GLN A 135 17.60 0.45 15.78
C GLN A 135 17.77 -0.75 14.87
N LEU A 136 17.06 -1.84 15.17
CA LEU A 136 17.17 -3.11 14.47
C LEU A 136 15.77 -3.61 14.12
N LYS A 137 15.48 -3.72 12.82
CA LYS A 137 14.24 -4.31 12.32
C LYS A 137 14.54 -5.65 11.64
N PHE A 138 14.00 -6.71 12.23
CA PHE A 138 14.18 -8.09 11.78
C PHE A 138 13.03 -8.53 10.92
N TYR A 139 13.37 -9.37 9.95
CA TYR A 139 12.41 -10.04 9.08
C TYR A 139 12.71 -11.54 9.08
N PHE A 140 12.10 -12.28 10.03
CA PHE A 140 12.40 -13.71 10.19
C PHE A 140 11.65 -14.59 9.20
N LYS A 141 12.33 -15.59 8.66
CA LYS A 141 11.70 -16.78 8.08
C LYS A 141 11.38 -17.76 9.22
N PHE A 142 10.29 -18.53 9.08
CA PHE A 142 9.62 -19.37 10.11
C PHE A 142 10.50 -20.31 10.97
N ASN A 143 11.79 -20.48 10.68
CA ASN A 143 12.70 -21.42 11.34
C ASN A 143 13.89 -20.78 12.06
N ASP A 144 14.02 -19.45 12.10
CA ASP A 144 15.14 -18.78 12.78
C ASP A 144 14.83 -18.61 14.28
N GLN A 145 15.38 -19.48 15.13
CA GLN A 145 15.34 -19.31 16.58
C GLN A 145 16.30 -18.17 16.98
N MET A 146 15.76 -16.98 17.18
CA MET A 146 16.53 -15.82 17.62
C MET A 146 16.98 -16.02 19.08
N ASN A 147 18.29 -16.17 19.31
CA ASN A 147 18.85 -16.29 20.65
C ASN A 147 19.03 -14.88 21.28
N PHE A 148 17.98 -14.40 21.94
CA PHE A 148 17.97 -13.08 22.60
C PHE A 148 19.08 -12.90 23.65
N GLN A 149 19.58 -13.96 24.30
CA GLN A 149 20.71 -13.86 25.23
C GLN A 149 22.00 -13.44 24.52
N LEU A 150 22.24 -13.93 23.30
CA LEU A 150 23.43 -13.59 22.53
C LEU A 150 23.39 -12.14 22.03
N ILE A 151 22.19 -11.66 21.69
CA ILE A 151 21.91 -10.24 21.40
C ILE A 151 22.19 -9.38 22.62
N ASN A 152 21.79 -9.87 23.80
CA ASN A 152 22.00 -9.19 25.06
C ASN A 152 23.51 -9.00 25.37
N ASN A 153 24.30 -10.04 25.11
CA ASN A 153 25.73 -10.00 25.43
C ASN A 153 26.54 -9.10 24.47
N ASN A 154 26.14 -8.97 23.20
CA ASN A 154 26.90 -8.19 22.22
C ASN A 154 26.56 -6.69 22.22
N ILE A 155 25.34 -6.32 22.61
CA ILE A 155 24.86 -4.92 22.54
C ILE A 155 24.99 -4.18 23.88
N TRP A 156 24.69 -4.83 25.00
CA TRP A 156 24.60 -4.13 26.29
C TRP A 156 25.96 -3.86 26.96
N ASN A 157 27.05 -4.39 26.40
CA ASN A 157 28.42 -4.09 26.83
C ASN A 157 28.98 -2.80 26.21
N LEU A 158 28.20 -2.07 25.40
CA LEU A 158 28.63 -0.83 24.77
C LEU A 158 28.63 0.35 25.77
N PRO A 159 29.75 1.08 25.94
CA PRO A 159 29.96 1.94 27.10
C PRO A 159 29.13 3.23 27.09
N LYS A 160 28.67 3.71 25.93
CA LYS A 160 27.88 4.95 25.78
C LYS A 160 26.45 4.69 25.30
N PHE A 161 26.04 3.43 25.30
CA PHE A 161 24.78 3.01 24.70
C PHE A 161 23.59 3.38 25.60
N THR A 162 22.61 4.07 25.04
CA THR A 162 21.47 4.62 25.81
C THR A 162 20.11 4.14 25.31
N HIS A 163 19.98 3.82 24.01
CA HIS A 163 18.70 3.44 23.43
C HIS A 163 18.87 2.26 22.45
N CYS A 164 18.08 1.21 22.66
CA CYS A 164 17.93 0.10 21.72
C CYS A 164 16.47 -0.12 21.36
N HIS A 165 16.18 -0.25 20.07
CA HIS A 165 14.86 -0.65 19.60
C HIS A 165 14.98 -1.90 18.72
N PHE A 166 14.27 -2.95 19.11
CA PHE A 166 14.16 -4.20 18.37
C PHE A 166 12.72 -4.35 17.87
N GLU A 167 12.55 -4.37 16.56
CA GLU A 167 11.26 -4.66 15.92
C GLU A 167 11.37 -5.99 15.18
N VAL A 168 10.46 -6.93 15.45
CA VAL A 168 10.45 -8.25 14.83
C VAL A 168 9.16 -8.43 14.06
N ASN A 169 9.23 -8.37 12.72
CA ASN A 169 8.08 -8.68 11.89
C ASN A 169 7.98 -10.21 11.74
N MET A 170 6.93 -10.80 12.32
CA MET A 170 6.57 -12.19 12.05
C MET A 170 5.88 -12.29 10.70
N ASN A 171 6.14 -13.38 9.97
CA ASN A 171 5.42 -13.64 8.72
C ASN A 171 3.92 -13.81 8.99
N PHE A 172 3.09 -13.35 8.06
CA PHE A 172 1.68 -13.68 8.07
C PHE A 172 1.45 -15.19 8.19
N ILE A 173 0.56 -15.57 9.09
CA ILE A 173 0.13 -16.95 9.31
C ILE A 173 -1.29 -17.07 8.74
N PRO A 174 -1.49 -17.96 7.73
CA PRO A 174 -2.81 -18.27 7.23
C PRO A 174 -3.78 -18.60 8.37
N PRO A 175 -5.02 -18.10 8.31
CA PRO A 175 -6.00 -18.26 9.36
C PRO A 175 -6.46 -19.72 9.44
N ASP A 176 -6.50 -20.28 10.65
CA ASP A 176 -7.11 -21.59 10.87
C ASP A 176 -8.64 -21.48 11.00
N THR A 177 -9.32 -22.64 11.01
CA THR A 177 -10.79 -22.70 11.11
C THR A 177 -11.31 -22.02 12.36
N LYS A 178 -10.55 -22.05 13.47
CA LYS A 178 -10.94 -21.42 14.74
C LYS A 178 -10.92 -19.90 14.61
N ARG A 179 -9.83 -19.32 14.11
CA ARG A 179 -9.68 -17.88 13.89
C ARG A 179 -10.72 -17.35 12.90
N ILE A 180 -11.03 -18.13 11.87
CA ILE A 180 -12.11 -17.82 10.92
C ILE A 180 -13.47 -17.80 11.61
N ALA A 181 -13.80 -18.82 12.41
CA ALA A 181 -15.08 -18.89 13.12
C ALA A 181 -15.23 -17.73 14.13
N GLU A 182 -14.16 -17.40 14.85
CA GLU A 182 -14.10 -16.24 15.74
C GLU A 182 -14.29 -14.91 15.00
N ALA A 183 -13.72 -14.79 13.80
CA ALA A 183 -13.86 -13.59 12.97
C ALA A 183 -15.27 -13.44 12.40
N LEU A 184 -15.90 -14.55 11.99
CA LEU A 184 -17.28 -14.56 11.52
C LEU A 184 -18.27 -14.24 12.64
N GLY A 185 -18.04 -14.75 13.85
CA GLY A 185 -18.92 -14.57 15.01
C GLY A 185 -20.20 -15.42 14.96
N ASP A 186 -21.11 -15.21 15.90
CA ASP A 186 -22.37 -15.98 16.02
C ASP A 186 -23.37 -15.59 14.91
N ILE A 187 -23.73 -16.53 14.04
CA ILE A 187 -24.63 -16.31 12.89
C ILE A 187 -26.09 -16.72 13.18
N THR A 188 -26.40 -17.25 14.37
CA THR A 188 -27.73 -17.82 14.68
C THR A 188 -28.88 -16.83 14.57
N GLN A 189 -28.59 -15.54 14.76
CA GLN A 189 -29.57 -14.44 14.68
C GLN A 189 -29.78 -13.91 13.26
N LEU A 190 -29.01 -14.38 12.27
CA LEU A 190 -29.17 -13.94 10.88
C LEU A 190 -30.40 -14.63 10.25
N PRO A 191 -31.06 -14.00 9.27
CA PRO A 191 -32.04 -14.68 8.41
C PRO A 191 -31.46 -15.94 7.75
N ARG A 192 -32.32 -16.92 7.43
CA ARG A 192 -31.89 -18.27 7.01
C ARG A 192 -31.04 -18.25 5.73
N ASP A 193 -31.46 -17.49 4.74
CA ASP A 193 -30.73 -17.21 3.51
C ASP A 193 -29.33 -16.64 3.80
N MET A 194 -29.23 -15.68 4.71
CA MET A 194 -27.96 -15.08 5.11
C MET A 194 -27.07 -16.07 5.89
N GLN A 195 -27.64 -16.91 6.75
CA GLN A 195 -26.90 -17.99 7.42
C GLN A 195 -26.25 -18.92 6.40
N ILE A 196 -26.97 -19.29 5.33
CA ILE A 196 -26.46 -20.13 4.25
C ILE A 196 -25.38 -19.38 3.46
N ALA A 197 -25.62 -18.11 3.12
CA ALA A 197 -24.71 -17.29 2.35
C ALA A 197 -23.33 -17.13 3.00
N VAL A 198 -23.28 -17.03 4.34
CA VAL A 198 -22.03 -16.94 5.12
C VAL A 198 -21.51 -18.29 5.62
N THR A 199 -22.13 -19.40 5.25
CA THR A 199 -21.66 -20.73 5.64
C THR A 199 -20.88 -21.38 4.51
N ASN A 200 -19.64 -21.78 4.81
CA ASN A 200 -18.76 -22.48 3.87
C ASN A 200 -18.93 -24.01 3.89
N LYS A 201 -19.70 -24.57 4.84
CA LYS A 201 -19.83 -26.02 5.05
C LYS A 201 -20.61 -26.76 3.97
N LEU A 202 -21.41 -26.05 3.18
CA LEU A 202 -22.32 -26.69 2.22
C LEU A 202 -21.65 -26.99 0.88
N ASP A 203 -20.71 -26.14 0.45
CA ASP A 203 -20.21 -26.20 -0.92
C ASP A 203 -18.72 -25.84 -1.08
N GLU A 204 -18.02 -25.56 0.02
CA GLU A 204 -16.60 -25.20 0.09
C GLU A 204 -16.17 -24.08 -0.89
N SER A 205 -17.09 -23.20 -1.24
CA SER A 205 -16.87 -22.15 -2.24
C SER A 205 -15.93 -21.02 -1.76
N PHE A 206 -15.63 -20.94 -0.46
CA PHE A 206 -14.71 -19.96 0.11
C PHE A 206 -13.41 -20.62 0.56
N LYS A 207 -12.30 -20.16 -0.01
CA LYS A 207 -10.95 -20.66 0.33
C LYS A 207 -10.27 -19.71 1.31
N PRO A 208 -9.70 -20.20 2.42
CA PRO A 208 -8.86 -19.38 3.30
C PRO A 208 -7.73 -18.70 2.53
N VAL A 209 -7.28 -17.52 2.99
CA VAL A 209 -6.11 -16.85 2.40
C VAL A 209 -4.91 -17.80 2.48
N PRO A 210 -4.21 -18.07 1.36
CA PRO A 210 -3.04 -18.93 1.37
C PRO A 210 -1.84 -18.23 2.03
N LYS A 211 -0.75 -18.96 2.22
CA LYS A 211 0.51 -18.34 2.61
C LYS A 211 0.97 -17.41 1.48
N PRO A 212 1.30 -16.13 1.77
CA PRO A 212 1.67 -15.18 0.74
C PRO A 212 3.04 -15.52 0.14
N ASN A 213 3.20 -15.23 -1.14
CA ASN A 213 4.48 -15.23 -1.84
C ASN A 213 5.36 -14.08 -1.37
N ARG A 214 6.54 -13.93 -1.99
CA ARG A 214 7.54 -12.94 -1.57
C ARG A 214 7.05 -11.49 -1.72
N ASP A 215 6.31 -11.21 -2.79
CA ASP A 215 5.98 -9.84 -3.19
C ASP A 215 4.52 -9.47 -2.88
N ASP A 216 3.72 -10.45 -2.41
CA ASP A 216 2.31 -10.30 -2.01
C ASP A 216 2.12 -9.32 -0.84
N TRP A 217 0.93 -8.72 -0.74
CA TRP A 217 0.57 -7.72 0.27
C TRP A 217 0.84 -8.20 1.69
N LEU A 218 0.27 -9.34 2.09
CA LEU A 218 0.35 -9.86 3.46
C LEU A 218 1.76 -10.33 3.86
N ARG A 219 2.70 -10.39 2.91
CA ARG A 219 4.12 -10.64 3.19
C ARG A 219 4.85 -9.37 3.62
N ASN A 220 4.40 -8.22 3.12
CA ASN A 220 5.07 -6.92 3.20
C ASN A 220 4.34 -5.92 4.11
N HIS A 221 3.05 -6.15 4.37
CA HIS A 221 2.18 -5.32 5.19
C HIS A 221 1.62 -6.13 6.35
N GLU A 222 1.75 -5.60 7.57
CA GLU A 222 1.14 -6.22 8.76
C GLU A 222 -0.32 -5.83 8.85
N GLU A 223 -1.19 -6.83 8.75
CA GLU A 223 -2.64 -6.68 8.86
C GLU A 223 -3.15 -7.45 10.10
N LYS A 224 -3.76 -6.73 11.04
CA LYS A 224 -4.32 -7.34 12.26
C LYS A 224 -5.53 -8.21 11.97
N GLY A 225 -6.24 -7.87 10.88
CA GLY A 225 -7.53 -8.42 10.52
C GLY A 225 -8.66 -7.86 11.35
N GLN A 226 -9.84 -7.84 10.76
CA GLN A 226 -11.03 -7.24 11.35
C GLN A 226 -12.10 -8.31 11.57
N THR A 227 -12.41 -8.64 12.82
CA THR A 227 -13.52 -9.54 13.16
C THR A 227 -14.86 -8.81 13.05
N MET A 228 -15.97 -9.55 13.04
CA MET A 228 -17.32 -8.95 13.12
C MET A 228 -17.47 -8.03 14.34
N LYS A 229 -17.00 -8.49 15.51
CA LYS A 229 -17.02 -7.72 16.76
C LYS A 229 -16.15 -6.45 16.69
N SER A 230 -15.03 -6.49 15.96
CA SER A 230 -14.20 -5.31 15.71
C SER A 230 -14.93 -4.32 14.80
N PHE A 231 -15.53 -4.81 13.72
CA PHE A 231 -16.27 -4.02 12.75
C PHE A 231 -17.48 -3.28 13.37
N GLU A 232 -18.21 -3.93 14.29
CA GLU A 232 -19.31 -3.30 15.02
C GLU A 232 -18.85 -2.09 15.85
N ARG A 233 -17.61 -2.11 16.33
CA ARG A 233 -17.00 -1.03 17.12
C ARG A 233 -16.41 0.09 16.25
N THR A 234 -16.28 -0.12 14.95
CA THR A 234 -15.79 0.91 14.01
C THR A 234 -16.81 2.04 13.93
N THR A 235 -16.41 3.25 14.33
CA THR A 235 -17.25 4.46 14.31
C THR A 235 -17.13 5.24 13.01
N SER A 236 -15.97 5.16 12.35
CA SER A 236 -15.69 5.81 11.06
C SER A 236 -16.14 4.91 9.90
N LYS A 237 -17.46 4.73 9.74
CA LYS A 237 -18.05 4.04 8.59
C LYS A 237 -19.32 4.72 8.11
N ALA A 238 -19.56 4.67 6.81
CA ALA A 238 -20.81 5.10 6.21
C ALA A 238 -21.95 4.18 6.67
N VAL A 239 -23.02 4.77 7.18
CA VAL A 239 -24.25 4.06 7.55
C VAL A 239 -25.42 4.79 6.88
N PRO A 240 -26.14 4.14 5.94
CA PRO A 240 -27.29 4.78 5.32
C PRO A 240 -28.39 5.06 6.35
N HIS A 241 -29.07 6.19 6.16
CA HIS A 241 -30.27 6.57 6.89
C HIS A 241 -31.41 6.87 5.90
N ALA A 242 -32.66 6.93 6.37
CA ALA A 242 -33.86 7.01 5.52
C ALA A 242 -33.77 8.04 4.38
N THR A 243 -33.20 9.22 4.64
CA THR A 243 -33.01 10.28 3.64
C THR A 243 -31.59 10.37 3.10
N TYR A 244 -30.60 9.78 3.76
CA TYR A 244 -29.16 9.95 3.55
C TYR A 244 -28.56 8.59 3.17
N LYS A 245 -28.64 8.26 1.88
CA LYS A 245 -28.32 6.90 1.39
C LYS A 245 -27.79 6.87 -0.04
N THR A 246 -27.45 8.02 -0.62
CA THR A 246 -26.99 8.11 -2.02
C THR A 246 -25.47 8.16 -2.09
N ILE A 247 -24.87 7.22 -2.82
CA ILE A 247 -23.46 7.21 -3.20
C ILE A 247 -23.35 7.91 -4.55
N TYR A 248 -22.74 9.09 -4.57
CA TYR A 248 -22.46 9.81 -5.81
C TYR A 248 -21.11 9.41 -6.37
N ILE A 249 -21.09 9.02 -7.65
CA ILE A 249 -19.86 8.78 -8.40
C ILE A 249 -19.65 9.95 -9.35
N GLN A 250 -18.55 10.69 -9.19
CA GLN A 250 -18.18 11.85 -10.00
C GLN A 250 -17.06 11.48 -10.97
N PRO A 251 -17.34 11.30 -12.27
CA PRO A 251 -16.29 11.12 -13.26
C PRO A 251 -15.51 12.42 -13.45
N VAL A 252 -14.19 12.36 -13.41
CA VAL A 252 -13.27 13.51 -13.58
C VAL A 252 -12.25 13.20 -14.66
N GLY A 253 -12.18 14.04 -15.68
CA GLY A 253 -11.36 13.87 -16.87
C GLY A 253 -12.10 13.19 -18.03
N SER A 254 -11.35 12.70 -19.00
CA SER A 254 -11.91 12.10 -20.21
C SER A 254 -12.18 10.61 -20.04
N PHE A 255 -13.41 10.20 -20.37
CA PHE A 255 -13.83 8.81 -20.57
C PHE A 255 -14.22 8.54 -22.03
N ASN A 256 -13.90 9.46 -22.94
CA ASN A 256 -14.29 9.41 -24.35
C ASN A 256 -13.16 8.83 -25.22
N HIS A 257 -12.65 7.65 -24.87
CA HIS A 257 -11.65 6.96 -25.69
C HIS A 257 -11.87 5.43 -25.68
N PRO A 258 -11.37 4.67 -26.68
CA PRO A 258 -11.69 3.25 -26.85
C PRO A 258 -11.22 2.32 -25.71
N ARG A 259 -10.33 2.81 -24.84
CA ARG A 259 -9.81 2.10 -23.65
C ARG A 259 -10.39 2.60 -22.33
N ALA A 260 -11.34 3.54 -22.36
CA ALA A 260 -11.94 4.10 -21.17
C ALA A 260 -12.75 3.03 -20.43
N ALA A 261 -12.76 3.11 -19.10
CA ALA A 261 -13.58 2.25 -18.27
C ALA A 261 -15.08 2.48 -18.59
N PRO A 262 -15.88 1.43 -18.83
CA PRO A 262 -17.31 1.58 -19.12
C PRO A 262 -18.08 1.89 -17.83
N LEU A 263 -18.18 3.19 -17.52
CA LEU A 263 -18.74 3.67 -16.25
C LEU A 263 -20.17 3.21 -16.01
N ASP A 264 -21.01 3.24 -17.03
CA ASP A 264 -22.40 2.76 -16.97
C ASP A 264 -22.47 1.31 -16.45
N VAL A 265 -21.62 0.44 -16.99
CA VAL A 265 -21.52 -0.97 -16.57
C VAL A 265 -21.03 -1.08 -15.13
N ILE A 266 -19.94 -0.39 -14.79
CA ILE A 266 -19.34 -0.44 -13.46
C ILE A 266 -20.34 0.01 -12.38
N ILE A 267 -21.18 1.00 -12.70
CA ILE A 267 -22.23 1.52 -11.80
C ILE A 267 -23.38 0.51 -11.63
N GLU A 268 -23.74 -0.28 -12.66
CA GLU A 268 -24.71 -1.38 -12.50
C GLU A 268 -24.24 -2.36 -11.42
N PHE A 269 -22.96 -2.75 -11.42
CA PHE A 269 -22.39 -3.62 -10.39
C PHE A 269 -22.39 -2.96 -9.00
N ALA A 270 -22.03 -1.69 -8.90
CA ALA A 270 -22.05 -0.96 -7.63
C ALA A 270 -23.47 -0.88 -7.02
N ARG A 271 -24.51 -0.70 -7.85
CA ARG A 271 -25.91 -0.68 -7.39
C ARG A 271 -26.34 -2.02 -6.77
N VAL A 272 -25.91 -3.13 -7.35
CA VAL A 272 -26.22 -4.47 -6.82
C VAL A 272 -25.46 -4.74 -5.52
N PHE A 273 -24.15 -4.44 -5.52
CA PHE A 273 -23.26 -4.73 -4.40
C PHE A 273 -23.58 -3.91 -3.14
N PHE A 274 -23.95 -2.64 -3.31
CA PHE A 274 -24.36 -1.75 -2.22
C PHE A 274 -25.88 -1.59 -2.15
N SER A 275 -26.62 -2.65 -2.50
CA SER A 275 -28.08 -2.69 -2.31
C SER A 275 -28.43 -2.31 -0.87
N GLY A 276 -29.32 -1.32 -0.71
CA GLY A 276 -29.52 -0.58 0.56
C GLY A 276 -29.11 0.89 0.46
N CYS A 277 -28.28 1.24 -0.54
CA CYS A 277 -27.99 2.61 -0.96
C CYS A 277 -28.51 2.87 -2.38
N GLU A 278 -28.68 4.14 -2.73
CA GLU A 278 -28.83 4.57 -4.12
C GLU A 278 -27.44 4.86 -4.69
N VAL A 279 -27.13 4.43 -5.92
CA VAL A 279 -25.86 4.79 -6.58
C VAL A 279 -26.15 5.61 -7.83
N GLU A 280 -25.68 6.85 -7.84
CA GLU A 280 -25.93 7.84 -8.87
C GLU A 280 -24.63 8.29 -9.53
N LEU A 281 -24.57 8.15 -10.86
CA LEU A 281 -23.47 8.65 -11.68
C LEU A 281 -23.73 10.12 -12.01
N LEU A 282 -22.83 11.00 -11.61
CA LEU A 282 -22.89 12.43 -11.91
C LEU A 282 -22.35 12.73 -13.31
N PRO A 283 -22.70 13.89 -13.90
CA PRO A 283 -22.11 14.32 -15.16
C PRO A 283 -20.58 14.40 -15.08
N THR A 284 -19.89 13.91 -16.11
CA THR A 284 -18.43 14.03 -16.23
C THR A 284 -18.01 15.49 -16.21
N ILE A 285 -16.91 15.77 -15.52
CA ILE A 285 -16.28 17.09 -15.48
C ILE A 285 -14.84 17.01 -15.98
N ASP A 286 -14.32 18.12 -16.48
CA ASP A 286 -12.90 18.24 -16.80
C ASP A 286 -12.05 18.48 -15.55
N PHE A 287 -10.74 18.24 -15.68
CA PHE A 287 -9.77 18.63 -14.64
C PHE A 287 -9.79 20.15 -14.46
N SER A 288 -9.92 20.62 -13.23
CA SER A 288 -9.82 22.05 -12.95
C SER A 288 -8.35 22.51 -13.04
N ASN A 289 -8.13 23.75 -13.48
CA ASN A 289 -6.78 24.35 -13.58
C ASN A 289 -6.02 24.38 -12.24
N ASN A 290 -6.72 24.24 -11.11
CA ASN A 290 -6.13 24.29 -9.77
C ASN A 290 -5.64 22.92 -9.28
N MET A 291 -5.88 21.84 -10.02
CA MET A 291 -5.41 20.51 -9.64
C MET A 291 -3.92 20.40 -9.92
N LYS A 292 -3.15 20.12 -8.86
CA LYS A 292 -1.71 19.90 -9.00
C LYS A 292 -1.47 18.59 -9.75
N TYR A 293 -0.45 18.61 -10.61
CA TYR A 293 -0.02 17.45 -11.35
C TYR A 293 1.50 17.44 -11.48
N ARG A 294 2.05 16.28 -11.79
CA ARG A 294 3.46 16.10 -12.17
C ARG A 294 3.56 15.22 -13.41
N GLU A 295 4.70 15.26 -14.07
CA GLU A 295 5.05 14.28 -15.10
C GLU A 295 5.97 13.22 -14.50
N ASN A 296 5.57 11.95 -14.62
CA ASN A 296 6.32 10.81 -14.12
C ASN A 296 6.43 9.78 -15.25
N TYR A 297 7.66 9.53 -15.73
CA TYR A 297 7.92 8.66 -16.88
C TYR A 297 7.07 8.97 -18.13
N GLY A 298 6.86 10.27 -18.41
CA GLY A 298 6.05 10.72 -19.54
C GLY A 298 4.53 10.60 -19.35
N ILE A 299 4.08 10.23 -18.15
CA ILE A 299 2.67 10.14 -17.78
C ILE A 299 2.34 11.30 -16.85
N ARG A 300 1.26 12.03 -17.18
CA ARG A 300 0.72 13.05 -16.29
C ARG A 300 -0.03 12.39 -15.14
N GLN A 301 0.41 12.66 -13.91
CA GLN A 301 -0.24 12.19 -12.68
C GLN A 301 -0.84 13.38 -11.92
N TYR A 302 -2.07 13.25 -11.42
CA TYR A 302 -2.73 14.30 -10.64
C TYR A 302 -2.68 13.99 -9.14
N ARG A 303 -2.55 15.03 -8.33
CA ARG A 303 -2.54 14.89 -6.88
C ARG A 303 -3.95 14.72 -6.33
N THR A 304 -4.14 13.80 -5.38
CA THR A 304 -5.47 13.42 -4.85
C THR A 304 -6.19 14.59 -4.14
N ASP A 305 -5.46 15.50 -3.50
CA ASP A 305 -6.01 16.67 -2.80
C ASP A 305 -6.87 17.58 -3.70
N GLY A 306 -6.52 17.69 -4.98
CA GLY A 306 -7.31 18.43 -5.96
C GLY A 306 -8.72 17.88 -6.12
N PHE A 307 -8.88 16.57 -6.04
CA PHE A 307 -10.18 15.90 -6.12
C PHE A 307 -11.01 16.14 -4.86
N TYR A 308 -10.41 16.00 -3.67
CA TYR A 308 -11.12 16.27 -2.41
C TYR A 308 -11.59 17.71 -2.31
N ASN A 309 -10.74 18.65 -2.68
CA ASN A 309 -11.09 20.07 -2.72
C ASN A 309 -12.28 20.32 -3.65
N TYR A 310 -12.28 19.70 -4.84
CA TYR A 310 -13.40 19.80 -5.76
C TYR A 310 -14.69 19.20 -5.17
N LEU A 311 -14.64 17.96 -4.65
CA LEU A 311 -15.81 17.26 -4.12
C LEU A 311 -16.43 18.01 -2.95
N SER A 312 -15.60 18.54 -2.05
CA SER A 312 -16.00 19.37 -0.91
C SER A 312 -16.64 20.69 -1.37
N GLN A 313 -15.97 21.44 -2.24
CA GLN A 313 -16.46 22.74 -2.73
C GLN A 313 -17.76 22.60 -3.53
N THR A 314 -17.98 21.49 -4.19
CA THR A 314 -19.18 21.25 -5.02
C THR A 314 -20.30 20.52 -4.31
N ARG A 315 -20.16 20.23 -3.00
CA ARG A 315 -21.20 19.56 -2.21
C ARG A 315 -22.55 20.27 -2.23
N HIS A 316 -22.55 21.60 -2.24
CA HIS A 316 -23.77 22.41 -2.36
C HIS A 316 -24.49 22.29 -3.71
N LYS A 317 -23.81 21.76 -4.75
CA LYS A 317 -24.39 21.54 -6.09
C LYS A 317 -25.08 20.17 -6.21
N ARG A 318 -24.88 19.30 -5.23
CA ARG A 318 -25.51 17.98 -5.14
C ARG A 318 -26.68 18.04 -4.16
N ASP A 319 -27.51 17.01 -4.13
CA ASP A 319 -28.50 16.87 -3.07
C ASP A 319 -27.80 16.43 -1.77
N ALA A 320 -27.23 17.42 -1.06
CA ALA A 320 -26.48 17.20 0.17
C ALA A 320 -27.31 16.56 1.29
N ARG A 321 -28.66 16.55 1.17
CA ARG A 321 -29.53 15.85 2.13
C ARG A 321 -29.56 14.34 1.89
N ARG A 322 -29.28 13.92 0.65
CA ARG A 322 -29.24 12.51 0.21
C ARG A 322 -27.85 11.91 0.17
N GLU A 323 -26.84 12.73 -0.04
CA GLU A 323 -25.43 12.35 -0.20
C GLU A 323 -24.87 11.61 1.00
N LEU A 324 -24.82 10.27 0.96
CA LEU A 324 -24.12 9.43 1.92
C LEU A 324 -22.61 9.48 1.71
N LEU A 325 -22.18 9.36 0.46
CA LEU A 325 -20.78 9.37 0.02
C LEU A 325 -20.66 10.08 -1.33
N CYS A 326 -19.50 10.66 -1.62
CA CYS A 326 -19.18 11.15 -2.95
C CYS A 326 -17.75 10.80 -3.33
N VAL A 327 -17.57 9.94 -4.33
CA VAL A 327 -16.24 9.50 -4.79
C VAL A 327 -15.99 9.94 -6.22
N ALA A 328 -14.79 10.41 -6.50
CA ALA A 328 -14.33 10.70 -7.84
C ALA A 328 -13.76 9.44 -8.51
N VAL A 329 -14.03 9.27 -9.81
CA VAL A 329 -13.36 8.25 -10.64
C VAL A 329 -12.69 8.92 -11.82
N THR A 330 -11.51 8.47 -12.21
CA THR A 330 -10.72 9.10 -13.27
C THR A 330 -9.92 8.10 -14.10
N MET A 331 -9.74 8.37 -15.39
CA MET A 331 -8.79 7.64 -16.25
C MET A 331 -7.36 8.19 -16.16
N ALA A 332 -7.12 9.26 -15.38
CA ALA A 332 -5.78 9.79 -15.18
C ALA A 332 -5.09 9.11 -14.00
N ASP A 333 -3.77 8.97 -14.09
CA ASP A 333 -2.96 8.41 -13.00
C ASP A 333 -2.93 9.40 -11.81
N ILE A 334 -2.88 8.88 -10.58
CA ILE A 334 -2.97 9.71 -9.37
C ILE A 334 -1.88 9.39 -8.34
N TYR A 335 -1.55 10.37 -7.51
CA TYR A 335 -0.59 10.22 -6.42
C TYR A 335 -1.02 11.04 -5.18
N PRO A 336 -0.77 10.54 -3.95
CA PRO A 336 -1.23 11.21 -2.73
C PRO A 336 -0.27 12.31 -2.27
N ASP A 337 1.04 12.05 -2.35
CA ASP A 337 2.10 12.94 -1.91
C ASP A 337 3.36 12.77 -2.77
N GLU A 338 4.23 13.78 -2.81
CA GLU A 338 5.46 13.79 -3.61
C GLU A 338 6.39 12.61 -3.32
N SER A 339 6.36 12.03 -2.11
CA SER A 339 7.18 10.85 -1.77
C SER A 339 6.65 9.52 -2.34
N TRP A 340 5.46 9.49 -2.92
CA TRP A 340 4.81 8.28 -3.45
C TRP A 340 4.91 8.21 -4.97
N ASN A 341 4.97 7.00 -5.53
CA ASN A 341 5.00 6.80 -6.99
C ASN A 341 3.60 6.97 -7.63
N PHE A 342 2.59 6.30 -7.08
CA PHE A 342 1.18 6.38 -7.49
C PHE A 342 0.30 5.68 -6.43
N VAL A 343 -1.02 5.84 -6.55
CA VAL A 343 -2.02 5.01 -5.85
C VAL A 343 -3.16 4.67 -6.81
N TYR A 344 -3.83 3.53 -6.59
CA TYR A 344 -5.09 3.23 -7.28
C TYR A 344 -6.25 4.05 -6.74
N GLY A 345 -6.16 4.45 -5.46
CA GLY A 345 -7.22 5.14 -4.77
C GLY A 345 -6.76 5.74 -3.46
N GLU A 346 -7.49 6.73 -2.99
CA GLU A 346 -7.38 7.25 -1.63
C GLU A 346 -8.76 7.70 -1.15
N ALA A 347 -9.07 7.47 0.12
CA ALA A 347 -10.36 7.83 0.71
C ALA A 347 -10.22 8.55 2.06
N GLN A 348 -11.08 9.53 2.29
CA GLN A 348 -11.27 10.22 3.56
C GLN A 348 -12.60 9.79 4.16
N ALA A 349 -12.59 8.66 4.88
CA ALA A 349 -13.80 8.02 5.39
C ALA A 349 -14.67 8.93 6.29
N ILE A 350 -14.04 9.83 7.06
CA ILE A 350 -14.74 10.79 7.93
C ILE A 350 -15.56 11.79 7.11
N ASP A 351 -14.99 12.26 6.00
CA ASP A 351 -15.62 13.25 5.12
C ASP A 351 -16.52 12.58 4.06
N GLY A 352 -16.52 11.25 4.00
CA GLY A 352 -17.32 10.48 3.05
C GLY A 352 -16.90 10.69 1.59
N VAL A 353 -15.64 11.05 1.35
CA VAL A 353 -15.10 11.32 0.01
C VAL A 353 -13.95 10.40 -0.36
N GLY A 354 -13.79 10.15 -1.65
CA GLY A 354 -12.73 9.29 -2.20
C GLY A 354 -12.36 9.68 -3.62
N VAL A 355 -11.20 9.22 -4.09
CA VAL A 355 -10.79 9.33 -5.49
C VAL A 355 -10.14 8.03 -5.93
N TYR A 356 -10.58 7.49 -7.06
CA TYR A 356 -10.10 6.22 -7.61
C TYR A 356 -9.68 6.39 -9.07
N SER A 357 -8.49 5.88 -9.41
CA SER A 357 -7.94 5.91 -10.75
C SER A 357 -8.06 4.55 -11.43
N PHE A 358 -8.58 4.57 -12.65
CA PHE A 358 -8.63 3.43 -13.54
C PHE A 358 -7.47 3.40 -14.54
N ALA A 359 -6.56 4.38 -14.49
CA ALA A 359 -5.46 4.52 -15.46
C ALA A 359 -4.58 3.26 -15.53
N ARG A 360 -4.17 2.78 -14.36
CA ARG A 360 -3.28 1.62 -14.19
C ARG A 360 -4.01 0.28 -14.23
N LEU A 361 -5.32 0.28 -14.40
CA LEU A 361 -6.11 -0.94 -14.56
C LEU A 361 -6.14 -1.39 -16.03
N ASP A 362 -5.83 -0.48 -16.95
CA ASP A 362 -5.64 -0.79 -18.36
C ASP A 362 -4.51 -1.82 -18.52
N PRO A 363 -4.79 -3.02 -19.08
CA PRO A 363 -3.79 -4.08 -19.24
C PRO A 363 -2.56 -3.69 -20.07
N LEU A 364 -2.64 -2.59 -20.83
CA LEU A 364 -1.57 -2.07 -21.67
C LEU A 364 -0.92 -0.81 -21.06
N PHE A 365 -1.18 -0.47 -19.80
CA PHE A 365 -0.48 0.61 -19.09
C PHE A 365 0.97 0.17 -18.75
N PRO A 366 2.00 1.03 -18.85
CA PRO A 366 2.00 2.45 -19.19
C PRO A 366 2.18 2.75 -20.68
N GLU A 367 2.00 1.80 -21.60
CA GLU A 367 2.40 1.98 -23.00
C GLU A 367 1.80 3.26 -23.60
N SER A 368 2.65 4.29 -23.63
CA SER A 368 2.29 5.71 -23.65
C SER A 368 2.31 6.30 -25.06
N SER A 369 2.28 5.46 -26.08
CA SER A 369 2.07 5.97 -27.43
C SER A 369 0.61 6.42 -27.57
N GLN A 370 0.39 7.68 -27.95
CA GLN A 370 -0.94 8.20 -28.32
C GLN A 370 -1.64 7.30 -29.35
N THR A 371 -0.85 6.59 -30.17
CA THR A 371 -1.31 5.55 -31.10
C THR A 371 -1.97 4.37 -30.40
N LEU A 372 -1.47 3.90 -29.25
CA LEU A 372 -2.09 2.80 -28.50
C LEU A 372 -3.34 3.25 -27.73
N LEU A 373 -3.40 4.49 -27.25
CA LEU A 373 -4.62 5.07 -26.64
C LEU A 373 -5.80 5.17 -27.63
N SER A 374 -5.48 5.25 -28.93
CA SER A 374 -6.46 5.34 -30.01
C SER A 374 -6.95 3.96 -30.48
N SER A 375 -6.26 2.89 -30.12
CA SER A 375 -6.63 1.52 -30.49
C SER A 375 -7.57 0.90 -29.44
N PRO A 376 -8.65 0.22 -29.85
CA PRO A 376 -9.52 -0.50 -28.92
C PRO A 376 -8.77 -1.69 -28.30
N LEU A 377 -9.13 -2.01 -27.05
CA LEU A 377 -8.68 -3.24 -26.40
C LEU A 377 -9.28 -4.49 -27.09
N THR A 378 -8.50 -5.58 -27.11
CA THR A 378 -9.01 -6.91 -27.46
C THR A 378 -10.15 -7.31 -26.52
N ASP A 379 -11.00 -8.25 -26.93
CA ASP A 379 -12.12 -8.73 -26.11
C ASP A 379 -11.66 -9.21 -24.72
N GLU A 380 -10.54 -9.94 -24.68
CA GLU A 380 -9.89 -10.41 -23.46
C GLU A 380 -9.43 -9.24 -22.57
N HIS A 381 -8.70 -8.28 -23.13
CA HIS A 381 -8.24 -7.11 -22.36
C HIS A 381 -9.40 -6.23 -21.88
N ARG A 382 -10.51 -6.14 -22.64
CA ARG A 382 -11.71 -5.43 -22.17
C ARG A 382 -12.33 -6.10 -20.95
N ILE A 383 -12.40 -7.43 -20.93
CA ILE A 383 -12.92 -8.18 -19.78
C ILE A 383 -12.01 -8.00 -18.56
N ILE A 384 -10.68 -8.06 -18.74
CA ILE A 384 -9.71 -7.80 -17.67
C ILE A 384 -9.87 -6.38 -17.12
N MET A 385 -9.89 -5.38 -18.00
CA MET A 385 -10.09 -3.97 -17.63
C MET A 385 -11.40 -3.77 -16.86
N LEU A 386 -12.50 -4.33 -17.37
CA LEU A 386 -13.80 -4.25 -16.71
C LEU A 386 -13.77 -4.88 -15.31
N ARG A 387 -13.24 -6.11 -15.20
CA ARG A 387 -13.12 -6.82 -13.92
C ARG A 387 -12.29 -6.01 -12.92
N ARG A 388 -11.16 -5.47 -13.33
CA ARG A 388 -10.30 -4.62 -12.48
C ARG A 388 -11.01 -3.35 -12.03
N CYS A 389 -11.71 -2.65 -12.93
CA CYS A 389 -12.44 -1.43 -12.59
C CYS A 389 -13.59 -1.68 -11.61
N ILE A 390 -14.37 -2.74 -11.83
CA ILE A 390 -15.42 -3.17 -10.88
C ILE A 390 -14.77 -3.50 -9.53
N LYS A 391 -13.71 -4.31 -9.52
CA LYS A 391 -13.00 -4.73 -8.32
C LYS A 391 -12.56 -3.53 -7.48
N ILE A 392 -11.83 -2.60 -8.08
CA ILE A 392 -11.31 -1.42 -7.38
C ILE A 392 -12.47 -0.56 -6.88
N LEU A 393 -13.49 -0.26 -7.69
CA LEU A 393 -14.60 0.56 -7.21
C LEU A 393 -15.31 -0.08 -6.02
N LEU A 394 -15.61 -1.38 -6.08
CA LEU A 394 -16.29 -2.09 -5.00
C LEU A 394 -15.42 -2.23 -3.74
N HIS A 395 -14.14 -2.53 -3.91
CA HIS A 395 -13.17 -2.63 -2.81
C HIS A 395 -13.08 -1.31 -2.04
N GLU A 396 -12.88 -0.22 -2.76
CA GLU A 396 -12.64 1.09 -2.17
C GLU A 396 -13.91 1.70 -1.56
N LEU A 397 -15.07 1.52 -2.19
CA LEU A 397 -16.34 1.84 -1.55
C LEU A 397 -16.55 0.98 -0.29
N GLY A 398 -16.11 -0.28 -0.30
CA GLY A 398 -16.11 -1.15 0.87
C GLY A 398 -15.36 -0.56 2.07
N HIS A 399 -14.22 0.10 1.85
CA HIS A 399 -13.50 0.83 2.89
C HIS A 399 -14.33 1.98 3.48
N LEU A 400 -15.09 2.71 2.67
CA LEU A 400 -16.00 3.77 3.16
C LEU A 400 -17.13 3.21 4.03
N PHE A 401 -17.55 1.96 3.80
CA PHE A 401 -18.46 1.21 4.68
C PHE A 401 -17.77 0.54 5.89
N GLY A 402 -16.47 0.83 6.10
CA GLY A 402 -15.70 0.38 7.26
C GLY A 402 -15.08 -1.00 7.13
N LEU A 403 -15.13 -1.64 5.95
CA LEU A 403 -14.43 -2.90 5.73
C LEU A 403 -12.93 -2.64 5.68
N GLU A 404 -12.15 -3.33 6.50
CA GLU A 404 -10.68 -3.36 6.38
C GLU A 404 -10.23 -4.49 5.45
N HIS A 405 -8.93 -4.51 5.12
CA HIS A 405 -8.36 -5.62 4.37
C HIS A 405 -8.68 -6.97 5.03
N CYS A 406 -9.20 -7.89 4.24
CA CYS A 406 -9.54 -9.22 4.68
C CYS A 406 -8.29 -10.09 4.69
N ILE A 407 -8.09 -10.81 5.79
CA ILE A 407 -7.00 -11.79 5.94
C ILE A 407 -7.50 -13.22 6.20
N TYR A 408 -8.83 -13.41 6.14
CA TYR A 408 -9.48 -14.67 6.53
C TYR A 408 -9.68 -15.60 5.34
N TYR A 409 -10.04 -15.04 4.19
CA TYR A 409 -10.36 -15.77 2.95
C TYR A 409 -9.84 -15.01 1.74
N ILE A 410 -9.67 -15.73 0.63
CA ILE A 410 -9.62 -15.13 -0.70
C ILE A 410 -10.93 -14.35 -0.90
N CYS A 411 -10.83 -13.03 -1.06
CA CYS A 411 -11.92 -12.08 -0.89
C CYS A 411 -11.65 -10.83 -1.71
N LEU A 412 -12.72 -10.17 -2.20
CA LEU A 412 -12.63 -8.84 -2.81
C LEU A 412 -11.85 -7.83 -1.95
N MET A 413 -11.96 -7.91 -0.62
CA MET A 413 -11.29 -7.00 0.32
C MET A 413 -9.84 -7.40 0.65
N ASN A 414 -9.19 -8.33 -0.06
CA ASN A 414 -7.76 -8.58 0.19
C ASN A 414 -6.91 -7.40 -0.31
N GLY A 415 -5.89 -6.98 0.44
CA GLY A 415 -4.91 -6.00 -0.05
C GLY A 415 -4.07 -6.61 -1.19
N ALA A 416 -3.56 -5.76 -2.08
CA ALA A 416 -2.73 -6.17 -3.22
C ALA A 416 -1.54 -5.22 -3.43
N ASN A 417 -0.36 -5.77 -3.66
CA ASN A 417 0.85 -5.01 -4.00
C ASN A 417 1.02 -4.82 -5.51
N HIS A 418 0.52 -5.76 -6.31
CA HIS A 418 0.73 -5.77 -7.76
C HIS A 418 -0.48 -6.36 -8.50
N GLU A 419 -0.56 -6.09 -9.80
CA GLU A 419 -1.70 -6.46 -10.64
C GLU A 419 -2.01 -7.96 -10.64
N ILE A 420 -0.98 -8.82 -10.66
CA ILE A 420 -1.17 -10.28 -10.64
C ILE A 420 -1.87 -10.74 -9.35
N GLU A 421 -1.54 -10.14 -8.20
CA GLU A 421 -2.16 -10.48 -6.92
C GLU A 421 -3.60 -9.96 -6.92
N MET A 422 -3.83 -8.73 -7.39
CA MET A 422 -5.16 -8.16 -7.56
C MET A 422 -6.02 -9.04 -8.48
N ASP A 423 -5.51 -9.52 -9.62
CA ASP A 423 -6.27 -10.30 -10.59
C ASP A 423 -6.68 -11.67 -10.05
N GLN A 424 -5.89 -12.27 -9.15
CA GLN A 424 -6.23 -13.52 -8.46
C GLN A 424 -7.34 -13.37 -7.41
N GLN A 425 -7.62 -12.14 -6.96
CA GLN A 425 -8.70 -11.88 -6.03
C GLN A 425 -10.07 -11.93 -6.73
N PRO A 426 -11.14 -12.32 -6.04
CA PRO A 426 -12.47 -12.43 -6.63
C PRO A 426 -13.24 -11.10 -6.63
N LEU A 427 -14.38 -11.05 -7.32
CA LEU A 427 -15.37 -9.96 -7.21
C LEU A 427 -16.42 -10.18 -6.10
N TYR A 428 -16.25 -11.20 -5.26
CA TYR A 428 -17.18 -11.52 -4.17
C TYR A 428 -16.57 -11.29 -2.79
N LEU A 429 -17.44 -11.00 -1.81
CA LEU A 429 -17.07 -10.96 -0.41
C LEU A 429 -17.05 -12.36 0.18
N CYS A 430 -16.07 -12.63 1.03
CA CYS A 430 -16.06 -13.82 1.86
C CYS A 430 -17.13 -13.73 2.98
N PRO A 431 -17.41 -14.83 3.70
CA PRO A 431 -18.43 -14.86 4.75
C PRO A 431 -18.30 -13.75 5.79
N VAL A 432 -17.06 -13.47 6.21
CA VAL A 432 -16.76 -12.47 7.23
C VAL A 432 -17.11 -11.07 6.71
N CYS A 433 -16.66 -10.72 5.50
CA CYS A 433 -16.88 -9.38 4.96
C CYS A 433 -18.32 -9.18 4.47
N LEU A 434 -18.96 -10.22 3.93
CA LEU A 434 -20.37 -10.20 3.53
C LEU A 434 -21.26 -9.94 4.75
N ARG A 435 -21.00 -10.62 5.88
CA ARG A 435 -21.73 -10.39 7.13
C ARG A 435 -21.58 -8.96 7.63
N LYS A 436 -20.36 -8.40 7.60
CA LYS A 436 -20.11 -7.01 8.00
C LYS A 436 -20.90 -6.03 7.14
N LEU A 437 -20.84 -6.19 5.81
CA LEU A 437 -21.59 -5.32 4.91
C LEU A 437 -23.10 -5.45 5.15
N TYR A 438 -23.60 -6.67 5.28
CA TYR A 438 -25.01 -6.94 5.60
C TYR A 438 -25.46 -6.28 6.90
N SER A 439 -24.64 -6.27 7.94
CA SER A 439 -24.98 -5.60 9.21
C SER A 439 -25.18 -4.08 9.09
N THR A 440 -24.68 -3.48 8.00
CA THR A 440 -24.80 -2.04 7.72
C THR A 440 -25.91 -1.75 6.72
N LEU A 441 -26.07 -2.58 5.69
CA LEU A 441 -26.97 -2.33 4.56
C LEU A 441 -28.29 -3.12 4.59
N GLN A 442 -28.32 -4.23 5.31
CA GLN A 442 -29.49 -5.12 5.44
C GLN A 442 -30.13 -5.54 4.09
N PHE A 443 -29.33 -5.74 3.05
CA PHE A 443 -29.79 -6.18 1.74
C PHE A 443 -30.33 -7.61 1.73
N ASN A 444 -31.15 -7.95 0.74
CA ASN A 444 -31.52 -9.33 0.44
C ASN A 444 -30.37 -10.00 -0.34
N VAL A 445 -29.75 -11.02 0.26
CA VAL A 445 -28.59 -11.70 -0.32
C VAL A 445 -28.96 -12.54 -1.54
N GLN A 446 -30.18 -13.09 -1.59
CA GLN A 446 -30.66 -13.84 -2.74
C GLN A 446 -30.81 -12.92 -3.95
N ASP A 447 -31.48 -11.77 -3.77
CA ASP A 447 -31.66 -10.78 -4.83
C ASP A 447 -30.30 -10.23 -5.30
N MET A 448 -29.37 -9.97 -4.36
CA MET A 448 -28.01 -9.55 -4.71
C MET A 448 -27.32 -10.59 -5.60
N TYR A 449 -27.32 -11.86 -5.21
CA TYR A 449 -26.64 -12.91 -5.97
C TYR A 449 -27.29 -13.17 -7.32
N GLU A 450 -28.62 -13.16 -7.41
CA GLU A 450 -29.34 -13.29 -8.68
C GLU A 450 -29.00 -12.15 -9.65
N ASN A 451 -28.99 -10.91 -9.17
CA ASN A 451 -28.61 -9.76 -9.98
C ASN A 451 -27.13 -9.83 -10.41
N PHE A 452 -26.23 -10.29 -9.54
CA PHE A 452 -24.83 -10.52 -9.92
C PHE A 452 -24.70 -11.58 -11.01
N VAL A 453 -25.43 -12.70 -10.94
CA VAL A 453 -25.41 -13.70 -12.01
C VAL A 453 -25.84 -13.08 -13.35
N ASN A 454 -26.94 -12.32 -13.35
CA ASN A 454 -27.46 -11.69 -14.56
C ASN A 454 -26.48 -10.68 -15.16
N LEU A 455 -25.84 -9.84 -14.32
CA LEU A 455 -24.82 -8.89 -14.78
C LEU A 455 -23.57 -9.60 -15.29
N CYS A 456 -23.07 -10.61 -14.58
CA CYS A 456 -21.90 -11.37 -15.01
C CYS A 456 -22.15 -12.08 -16.34
N GLU A 457 -23.35 -12.62 -16.56
CA GLU A 457 -23.76 -13.20 -17.85
C GLU A 457 -23.81 -12.16 -18.97
N LYS A 458 -24.44 -11.01 -18.71
CA LYS A 458 -24.56 -9.89 -19.67
C LYS A 458 -23.20 -9.37 -20.14
N TYR A 459 -22.19 -9.35 -19.28
CA TYR A 459 -20.88 -8.75 -19.55
C TYR A 459 -19.73 -9.75 -19.71
N GLY A 460 -20.01 -11.06 -19.75
CA GLY A 460 -19.01 -12.10 -20.03
C GLY A 460 -18.03 -12.38 -18.87
N LEU A 461 -18.43 -12.14 -17.63
CA LEU A 461 -17.67 -12.46 -16.42
C LEU A 461 -17.99 -13.88 -15.94
N GLU A 462 -17.58 -14.88 -16.74
CA GLU A 462 -18.04 -16.27 -16.59
C GLU A 462 -17.62 -16.93 -15.26
N GLU A 463 -16.39 -16.68 -14.81
CA GLU A 463 -15.90 -17.22 -13.54
C GLU A 463 -16.77 -16.75 -12.36
N GLU A 464 -17.05 -15.45 -12.32
CA GLU A 464 -17.92 -14.86 -11.31
C GLU A 464 -19.37 -15.33 -11.44
N ARG A 465 -19.88 -15.45 -12.68
CA ARG A 465 -21.23 -15.96 -12.96
C ARG A 465 -21.43 -17.35 -12.35
N LEU A 466 -20.51 -18.27 -12.63
CA LEU A 466 -20.56 -19.64 -12.14
C LEU A 466 -20.47 -19.70 -10.62
N TRP A 467 -19.61 -18.87 -10.02
CA TRP A 467 -19.48 -18.78 -8.58
C TRP A 467 -20.78 -18.30 -7.91
N TYR A 468 -21.34 -17.17 -8.36
CA TYR A 468 -22.57 -16.62 -7.80
C TYR A 468 -23.77 -17.55 -8.03
N ARG A 469 -23.86 -18.22 -9.19
CA ARG A 469 -24.92 -19.21 -9.48
C ARG A 469 -24.89 -20.36 -8.48
N LYS A 470 -23.72 -20.98 -8.27
CA LYS A 470 -23.56 -22.07 -7.31
C LYS A 470 -23.98 -21.66 -5.89
N ARG A 471 -23.64 -20.43 -5.47
CA ARG A 471 -24.05 -19.89 -4.17
C ARG A 471 -25.54 -19.63 -4.09
N LEU A 472 -26.14 -19.08 -5.14
CA LEU A 472 -27.57 -18.83 -5.24
C LEU A 472 -28.37 -20.14 -5.14
N ASP A 473 -27.96 -21.18 -5.86
CA ASP A 473 -28.61 -22.50 -5.83
C ASP A 473 -28.61 -23.08 -4.40
N SER A 474 -27.49 -22.95 -3.67
CA SER A 474 -27.39 -23.40 -2.28
C SER A 474 -28.39 -22.69 -1.34
N ILE A 475 -28.65 -21.40 -1.58
CA ILE A 475 -29.64 -20.61 -0.83
C ILE A 475 -31.06 -21.07 -1.18
N GLN A 476 -31.34 -21.28 -2.46
CA GLN A 476 -32.67 -21.65 -2.95
C GLN A 476 -33.08 -23.09 -2.60
N ASP A 477 -32.14 -24.05 -2.67
CA ASP A 477 -32.42 -25.47 -2.40
C ASP A 477 -32.72 -25.75 -0.92
N THR A 478 -32.23 -24.92 -0.01
CA THR A 478 -32.49 -25.07 1.44
C THR A 478 -33.78 -24.37 1.89
N ASN A 479 -34.41 -23.59 1.00
CA ASN A 479 -35.70 -22.94 1.22
C ASN A 479 -36.90 -23.79 0.72
N LYS A 480 -36.61 -24.90 0.01
CA LYS A 480 -37.56 -25.98 -0.30
C LYS A 480 -37.55 -27.01 0.82
#